data_AF-A0A1W6LLY1-F1
#
_entry.id   AF-A0A1W6LLY1-F1
#
_cell.length_a   1.000
_cell.length_b   1.000
_cell.length_c   1.000
_cell.angle_alpha   90.00
_cell.angle_beta   90.00
_cell.angle_gamma   90.00
#
_symmetry.space_group_name_H-M   'P 1'
#
loop_
_entity.id
_entity.type
_entity.pdbx_description
1 polymer ?
#
loop_
_entity_poly.entity_id
_entity_poly.type
_entity_poly.pdbx_seq_one_letter_code
_entity_poly.pdbx_strand_id
1 'polypeptide(L)'
;MNFSEKNTTNKLVFSLFVLCSLCLYGAELLNGSFETFDENDPNVFEQTWETTNSVRCVSSFGTENVTFEHSQNSQVEWPLNPAYAVHGDYFAVLSTGDTGSSDNDSIMAEIRQKIKFEPGEVFGGAYFFATGDYLGWNDYAKITLNPASRERETELSPIQIEFHNGKTEIDVQTVGDFRSMENWNTFEYEFTEDTAGEYYLTCGVYDRNDRIYKSYFMLDNFYAGLPQRLRIKNNLSLSDSQIISREMDISRKDDRYPNAKDGYDLSDKCLCDTTEEAVIYSDVTHYNDPNEPNSLSLDVRSEGSTAPYYLKLSSEGNFAEQTSNNLKFTFHGEAPAFGGSSILFQQTRCRGTSEDPNGLNEFYPVYDVRAAIEKNEGVIPLKSLPPGQYIHSEPYGSGVLYIGNRILADFNQNNKADMEDFSILARNWMNHQSPTGSRHSTANISGDNGIPDFVEEKAKIDFCDLNAFAEDWTKQCRQIEK
;
A
#
# COMPACT_ATOMS: atom_id res chain seq x y z
N MET A 1 -67.04 -6.88 28.60
CA MET A 1 -66.80 -5.43 28.73
C MET A 1 -65.35 -5.22 29.10
N ASN A 2 -64.64 -4.55 28.19
CA ASN A 2 -63.45 -3.70 28.32
C ASN A 2 -62.17 -4.20 29.01
N PHE A 3 -61.23 -4.51 28.11
CA PHE A 3 -59.77 -4.34 28.17
C PHE A 3 -59.30 -3.03 28.82
N SER A 4 -58.15 -3.07 29.49
CA SER A 4 -57.14 -1.99 29.47
C SER A 4 -55.83 -2.44 30.14
N GLU A 5 -54.92 -3.07 29.39
CA GLU A 5 -53.49 -3.05 29.71
C GLU A 5 -52.75 -2.26 28.63
N LYS A 6 -52.05 -1.20 29.07
CA LYS A 6 -51.32 -0.25 28.23
C LYS A 6 -49.97 -0.85 27.85
N ASN A 7 -49.77 -1.10 26.56
CA ASN A 7 -48.49 -1.36 25.94
C ASN A 7 -47.67 -0.06 25.83
N THR A 8 -46.58 0.06 26.59
CA THR A 8 -45.60 1.17 26.51
C THR A 8 -44.16 0.65 26.49
N THR A 9 -43.86 -0.35 25.65
CA THR A 9 -42.51 -0.94 25.60
C THR A 9 -41.95 -1.17 24.19
N ASN A 10 -42.58 -0.64 23.14
CA ASN A 10 -42.12 -0.84 21.75
C ASN A 10 -41.66 0.43 21.01
N LYS A 11 -41.47 1.57 21.71
CA LYS A 11 -41.00 2.82 21.08
C LYS A 11 -39.52 3.16 21.34
N LEU A 12 -38.83 2.41 22.21
CA LEU A 12 -37.42 2.70 22.54
C LEU A 12 -36.40 1.93 21.69
N VAL A 13 -36.82 0.87 20.98
CA VAL A 13 -35.91 0.04 20.18
C VAL A 13 -35.69 0.61 18.77
N PHE A 14 -36.62 1.43 18.25
CA PHE A 14 -36.49 2.02 16.91
C PHE A 14 -35.61 3.28 16.86
N SER A 15 -35.32 3.91 17.99
CA SER A 15 -34.40 5.07 18.06
C SER A 15 -32.93 4.68 18.23
N LEU A 16 -32.61 3.42 18.51
CA LEU A 16 -31.23 2.95 18.63
C LEU A 16 -30.61 2.52 17.29
N PHE A 17 -31.43 2.24 16.27
CA PHE A 17 -30.95 1.77 14.96
C PHE A 17 -30.66 2.90 13.96
N VAL A 18 -31.07 4.14 14.23
CA VAL A 18 -30.83 5.31 13.36
C VAL A 18 -29.51 6.02 13.70
N LEU A 19 -28.85 5.64 14.79
CA LEU A 19 -27.55 6.19 15.20
C LEU A 19 -26.33 5.51 14.55
N CYS A 20 -26.52 4.38 13.86
CA CYS A 20 -25.44 3.66 13.16
C CYS A 20 -25.40 3.92 11.64
N SER A 21 -26.12 4.93 11.16
CA SER A 21 -26.19 5.29 9.73
C SER A 21 -25.73 6.72 9.47
N LEU A 22 -24.97 7.31 10.40
CA LEU A 22 -24.08 8.41 10.01
C LEU A 22 -23.02 7.74 9.14
N CYS A 23 -23.25 7.74 7.82
CA CYS A 23 -22.23 7.42 6.85
C CYS A 23 -20.99 8.19 7.27
N LEU A 24 -19.94 7.47 7.69
CA LEU A 24 -18.61 8.01 7.82
C LEU A 24 -18.23 8.47 6.40
N TYR A 25 -18.55 9.72 6.09
CA TYR A 25 -18.06 10.36 4.88
C TYR A 25 -16.57 10.55 5.13
N GLY A 26 -15.77 9.69 4.49
CA GLY A 26 -14.33 9.83 4.56
C GLY A 26 -13.88 11.12 3.90
N ALA A 27 -12.61 11.47 4.09
CA ALA A 27 -12.02 12.65 3.47
C ALA A 27 -12.27 12.69 1.95
N GLU A 28 -13.03 13.69 1.51
CA GLU A 28 -13.33 13.90 0.08
C GLU A 28 -12.19 14.71 -0.55
N LEU A 29 -11.20 14.00 -1.08
CA LEU A 29 -10.18 14.57 -1.94
C LEU A 29 -10.67 14.53 -3.39
N LEU A 30 -10.81 15.70 -3.99
CA LEU A 30 -11.25 15.83 -5.37
C LEU A 30 -10.06 15.81 -6.32
N ASN A 31 -10.13 14.98 -7.37
CA ASN A 31 -9.13 14.93 -8.44
C ASN A 31 -7.69 14.79 -7.91
N GLY A 32 -7.48 13.86 -6.97
CA GLY A 32 -6.17 13.59 -6.36
C GLY A 32 -5.14 13.00 -7.32
N SER A 33 -5.60 12.32 -8.37
CA SER A 33 -4.76 11.81 -9.47
C SER A 33 -4.56 12.81 -10.61
N PHE A 34 -5.11 14.01 -10.54
CA PHE A 34 -4.92 15.09 -11.53
C PHE A 34 -5.34 14.76 -12.98
N GLU A 35 -6.18 13.75 -13.17
CA GLU A 35 -6.70 13.31 -14.48
C GLU A 35 -7.81 14.21 -15.05
N THR A 36 -8.43 15.05 -14.22
CA THR A 36 -9.51 15.96 -14.64
C THR A 36 -9.00 17.40 -14.76
N PHE A 37 -8.83 17.91 -15.98
CA PHE A 37 -8.42 19.28 -16.27
C PHE A 37 -8.94 19.74 -17.64
N ASP A 38 -8.92 21.05 -17.91
CA ASP A 38 -9.28 21.55 -19.25
C ASP A 38 -8.12 21.30 -20.23
N GLU A 39 -8.29 20.39 -21.17
CA GLU A 39 -7.28 20.09 -22.20
C GLU A 39 -6.91 21.33 -23.05
N ASN A 40 -7.79 22.33 -23.14
CA ASN A 40 -7.53 23.57 -23.88
C ASN A 40 -6.75 24.59 -23.05
N ASP A 41 -6.78 24.48 -21.72
CA ASP A 41 -5.96 25.25 -20.80
C ASP A 41 -5.46 24.35 -19.66
N PRO A 42 -4.32 23.65 -19.88
CA PRO A 42 -3.81 22.65 -18.93
C PRO A 42 -3.34 23.26 -17.59
N ASN A 43 -3.46 24.59 -17.42
CA ASN A 43 -3.23 25.28 -16.15
C ASN A 43 -4.51 25.42 -15.30
N VAL A 44 -5.67 25.04 -15.85
CA VAL A 44 -6.97 25.11 -15.20
C VAL A 44 -7.39 23.71 -14.75
N PHE A 45 -7.26 23.46 -13.46
CA PHE A 45 -7.90 22.33 -12.80
C PHE A 45 -9.38 22.68 -12.68
N GLU A 46 -10.24 22.00 -13.45
CA GLU A 46 -11.68 22.30 -13.41
C GLU A 46 -12.22 22.12 -11.98
N GLN A 47 -12.52 23.23 -11.31
CA GLN A 47 -13.29 23.34 -10.06
C GLN A 47 -12.79 22.55 -8.83
N THR A 48 -11.62 21.90 -8.89
CA THR A 48 -11.15 20.98 -7.84
C THR A 48 -9.96 21.51 -7.04
N TRP A 49 -9.06 22.25 -7.66
CA TRP A 49 -7.86 22.80 -7.02
C TRP A 49 -7.76 24.32 -7.22
N GLU A 50 -7.50 25.04 -6.14
CA GLU A 50 -7.08 26.44 -6.20
C GLU A 50 -5.60 26.46 -6.60
N THR A 51 -5.24 27.18 -7.68
CA THR A 51 -3.85 27.32 -8.11
C THR A 51 -3.32 28.73 -7.87
N THR A 52 -2.02 28.83 -7.62
CA THR A 52 -1.28 30.08 -7.56
C THR A 52 -0.03 29.97 -8.45
N ASN A 53 0.11 30.90 -9.39
CA ASN A 53 1.17 30.96 -10.39
C ASN A 53 1.23 29.72 -11.31
N SER A 54 2.45 29.25 -11.60
CA SER A 54 2.77 28.27 -12.64
C SER A 54 2.47 26.83 -12.23
N VAL A 55 1.30 26.32 -12.63
CA VAL A 55 0.87 24.93 -12.40
C VAL A 55 0.30 24.37 -13.69
N ARG A 56 0.66 23.13 -14.06
CA ARG A 56 0.16 22.47 -15.28
C ARG A 56 0.00 20.95 -15.10
N CYS A 57 -1.02 20.35 -15.70
CA CYS A 57 -1.07 18.89 -15.88
C CYS A 57 -0.31 18.45 -17.14
N VAL A 58 0.53 17.42 -17.02
CA VAL A 58 1.31 16.85 -18.13
C VAL A 58 1.37 15.34 -18.04
N SER A 59 1.55 14.67 -19.18
CA SER A 59 1.70 13.20 -19.24
C SER A 59 3.15 12.72 -19.07
N SER A 60 4.11 13.63 -19.27
CA SER A 60 5.53 13.37 -19.07
C SER A 60 6.27 14.67 -18.83
N PHE A 61 7.29 14.66 -17.96
CA PHE A 61 8.12 15.82 -17.67
C PHE A 61 9.61 15.49 -17.64
N GLY A 62 10.38 16.11 -18.54
CA GLY A 62 11.83 15.92 -18.67
C GLY A 62 12.59 17.22 -18.93
N THR A 63 13.89 17.12 -19.20
CA THR A 63 14.75 18.28 -19.51
C THR A 63 14.32 19.01 -20.77
N GLU A 64 13.71 18.31 -21.72
CA GLU A 64 13.14 18.86 -22.95
C GLU A 64 11.96 19.79 -22.72
N ASN A 65 11.32 19.71 -21.54
CA ASN A 65 10.21 20.57 -21.14
C ASN A 65 10.68 21.84 -20.43
N VAL A 66 11.98 21.98 -20.20
CA VAL A 66 12.56 23.09 -19.46
C VAL A 66 13.30 24.03 -20.40
N THR A 67 13.10 25.33 -20.21
CA THR A 67 13.85 26.34 -20.95
C THR A 67 15.08 26.74 -20.14
N PHE A 68 16.24 26.18 -20.47
CA PHE A 68 17.49 26.60 -19.86
C PHE A 68 18.09 27.80 -20.61
N GLU A 69 18.73 28.73 -19.88
CA GLU A 69 19.58 29.70 -20.54
C GLU A 69 20.77 28.98 -21.22
N HIS A 70 21.25 29.49 -22.36
CA HIS A 70 22.18 28.78 -23.26
C HIS A 70 23.47 28.24 -22.61
N SER A 71 23.92 28.79 -21.47
CA SER A 71 25.08 28.32 -20.71
C SER A 71 24.82 27.15 -19.76
N GLN A 72 23.56 26.77 -19.54
CA GLN A 72 23.13 25.86 -18.47
C GLN A 72 22.75 24.46 -18.97
N ASN A 73 22.41 24.32 -20.26
CA ASN A 73 22.05 23.04 -20.89
C ASN A 73 23.08 21.91 -20.66
N SER A 74 24.36 22.26 -20.47
CA SER A 74 25.43 21.28 -20.24
C SER A 74 25.65 20.93 -18.76
N GLN A 75 24.98 21.59 -17.83
CA GLN A 75 25.17 21.42 -16.37
C GLN A 75 24.05 20.62 -15.70
N VAL A 76 22.89 20.51 -16.35
CA VAL A 76 21.72 19.85 -15.79
C VAL A 76 21.86 18.34 -15.93
N GLU A 77 22.00 17.67 -14.80
CA GLU A 77 22.14 16.22 -14.70
C GLU A 77 20.83 15.64 -14.17
N TRP A 78 19.78 15.71 -14.97
CA TRP A 78 18.57 14.97 -14.70
C TRP A 78 18.72 13.58 -15.34
N PRO A 79 18.48 12.49 -14.60
CA PRO A 79 18.54 11.15 -15.17
C PRO A 79 17.63 11.12 -16.41
N LEU A 80 18.19 10.70 -17.54
CA LEU A 80 17.70 10.92 -18.92
C LEU A 80 16.35 10.25 -19.29
N ASN A 81 15.47 9.97 -18.33
CA ASN A 81 14.09 9.57 -18.58
C ASN A 81 13.14 10.63 -18.02
N PRO A 82 12.18 11.13 -18.81
CA PRO A 82 11.15 12.00 -18.26
C PRO A 82 10.38 11.27 -17.16
N ALA A 83 9.98 11.99 -16.13
CA ALA A 83 9.02 11.50 -15.16
C ALA A 83 7.70 11.25 -15.89
N TYR A 84 7.17 10.04 -15.75
CA TYR A 84 5.81 9.67 -16.18
C TYR A 84 4.89 9.66 -14.97
N ALA A 85 3.58 9.76 -15.22
CA ALA A 85 2.56 9.63 -14.18
C ALA A 85 2.75 8.31 -13.42
N VAL A 86 2.58 8.37 -12.09
CA VAL A 86 2.49 7.20 -11.22
C VAL A 86 1.12 6.54 -11.37
N HIS A 87 0.08 7.34 -11.58
CA HIS A 87 -1.29 6.89 -11.77
C HIS A 87 -1.90 7.57 -13.00
N GLY A 88 -2.63 6.81 -13.82
CA GLY A 88 -3.33 7.33 -14.99
C GLY A 88 -2.38 7.88 -16.06
N ASP A 89 -2.83 8.92 -16.76
CA ASP A 89 -2.14 9.48 -17.92
C ASP A 89 -1.48 10.83 -17.60
N TYR A 90 -1.85 11.50 -16.51
CA TYR A 90 -1.44 12.87 -16.21
C TYR A 90 -1.04 13.07 -14.75
N PHE A 91 -0.14 14.02 -14.52
CA PHE A 91 0.24 14.46 -13.18
C PHE A 91 0.42 15.98 -13.13
N ALA A 92 0.33 16.55 -11.93
CA ALA A 92 0.49 17.98 -11.73
C ALA A 92 1.98 18.36 -11.63
N VAL A 93 2.37 19.44 -12.30
CA VAL A 93 3.70 20.05 -12.20
C VAL A 93 3.56 21.50 -11.75
N LEU A 94 4.11 21.79 -10.58
CA LEU A 94 4.27 23.13 -10.05
C LEU A 94 5.68 23.61 -10.38
N SER A 95 5.83 24.87 -10.79
CA SER A 95 7.14 25.43 -11.10
C SER A 95 7.32 26.87 -10.63
N THR A 96 8.54 27.23 -10.25
CA THR A 96 8.94 28.64 -10.03
C THR A 96 9.14 29.41 -11.35
N GLY A 97 8.87 28.80 -12.52
CA GLY A 97 8.84 29.49 -13.82
C GLY A 97 8.47 28.59 -15.00
N ASP A 98 8.61 29.10 -16.23
CA ASP A 98 8.64 28.34 -17.50
C ASP A 98 7.47 27.43 -17.92
N THR A 99 6.43 27.22 -17.09
CA THR A 99 5.28 26.37 -17.48
C THR A 99 4.23 27.07 -18.35
N GLY A 100 4.51 28.28 -18.84
CA GLY A 100 3.67 28.99 -19.81
C GLY A 100 2.67 30.00 -19.21
N SER A 101 2.74 30.28 -17.90
CA SER A 101 2.02 31.43 -17.34
C SER A 101 2.65 32.74 -17.84
N SER A 102 1.83 33.77 -18.09
CA SER A 102 2.31 35.10 -18.50
C SER A 102 3.05 35.86 -17.40
N ASP A 103 3.13 35.27 -16.21
CA ASP A 103 3.77 35.84 -15.04
C ASP A 103 5.26 35.50 -15.08
N ASN A 104 6.05 36.48 -15.53
CA ASN A 104 7.51 36.45 -15.44
C ASN A 104 7.97 35.94 -14.06
N ASP A 105 8.83 34.91 -14.03
CA ASP A 105 9.59 34.40 -12.90
C ASP A 105 8.91 34.54 -11.52
N SER A 106 8.04 33.59 -11.20
CA SER A 106 7.37 33.54 -9.90
C SER A 106 8.29 32.96 -8.82
N ILE A 107 8.29 33.58 -7.64
CA ILE A 107 9.04 33.03 -6.49
C ILE A 107 8.40 31.77 -5.88
N MET A 108 7.21 31.38 -6.35
CA MET A 108 6.52 30.18 -5.87
C MET A 108 5.46 29.71 -6.84
N ALA A 109 5.08 28.44 -6.76
CA ALA A 109 3.81 27.95 -7.29
C ALA A 109 3.15 27.04 -6.27
N GLU A 110 1.83 27.10 -6.18
CA GLU A 110 1.06 26.34 -5.19
C GLU A 110 -0.23 25.77 -5.80
N ILE A 111 -0.62 24.59 -5.34
CA ILE A 111 -2.00 24.09 -5.42
C ILE A 111 -2.58 23.91 -4.04
N ARG A 112 -3.89 24.11 -3.93
CA ARG A 112 -4.59 24.06 -2.65
C ARG A 112 -6.02 23.52 -2.77
N GLN A 113 -6.41 22.70 -1.80
CA GLN A 113 -7.78 22.17 -1.67
C GLN A 113 -8.18 22.12 -0.20
N LYS A 114 -9.46 22.37 0.09
CA LYS A 114 -10.01 22.23 1.44
C LYS A 114 -10.46 20.79 1.64
N ILE A 115 -9.99 20.13 2.69
CA ILE A 115 -10.27 18.71 2.98
C ILE A 115 -10.55 18.56 4.47
N LYS A 116 -11.45 17.64 4.82
CA LYS A 116 -11.73 17.27 6.20
C LYS A 116 -11.30 15.83 6.43
N PHE A 117 -10.55 15.60 7.51
CA PHE A 117 -10.10 14.29 7.93
C PHE A 117 -10.76 13.90 9.26
N GLU A 118 -11.15 12.65 9.38
CA GLU A 118 -11.61 12.01 10.61
C GLU A 118 -10.47 11.19 11.27
N PRO A 119 -10.57 10.86 12.57
CA PRO A 119 -9.57 10.02 13.23
C PRO A 119 -9.43 8.64 12.56
N GLY A 120 -8.19 8.19 12.36
CA GLY A 120 -7.83 6.94 11.69
C GLY A 120 -7.76 7.02 10.17
N GLU A 121 -8.12 8.16 9.57
CA GLU A 121 -7.90 8.39 8.15
C GLU A 121 -6.43 8.62 7.84
N VAL A 122 -6.06 8.38 6.59
CA VAL A 122 -4.72 8.59 6.05
C VAL A 122 -4.80 9.52 4.86
N PHE A 123 -3.86 10.45 4.79
CA PHE A 123 -3.55 11.22 3.61
C PHE A 123 -2.19 10.77 3.06
N GLY A 124 -2.10 10.58 1.76
CA GLY A 124 -0.83 10.29 1.13
C GLY A 124 -0.84 10.55 -0.35
N GLY A 125 0.30 10.30 -0.99
CA GLY A 125 0.46 10.46 -2.43
C GLY A 125 1.90 10.29 -2.88
N ALA A 126 2.15 10.60 -4.15
CA ALA A 126 3.47 10.56 -4.75
C ALA A 126 3.99 11.97 -5.04
N TYR A 127 5.31 12.13 -4.95
CA TYR A 127 5.98 13.37 -5.25
C TYR A 127 7.34 13.15 -5.93
N PHE A 128 7.75 14.14 -6.72
CA PHE A 128 9.06 14.22 -7.33
C PHE A 128 9.55 15.67 -7.34
N PHE A 129 10.81 15.87 -6.98
CA PHE A 129 11.44 17.18 -6.97
C PHE A 129 12.61 17.21 -7.95
N ALA A 130 12.63 18.27 -8.77
CA ALA A 130 13.73 18.57 -9.68
C ALA A 130 14.08 20.04 -9.59
N THR A 131 15.35 20.37 -9.77
CA THR A 131 15.82 21.74 -9.73
C THR A 131 16.84 21.98 -10.83
N GLY A 132 16.73 23.14 -11.46
CA GLY A 132 17.78 23.74 -12.26
C GLY A 132 18.67 24.66 -11.44
N ASP A 133 18.54 24.70 -10.11
CA ASP A 133 19.30 25.54 -9.21
C ASP A 133 20.44 24.78 -8.52
N TYR A 134 21.22 25.45 -7.68
CA TYR A 134 22.39 24.92 -7.00
C TYR A 134 22.42 25.35 -5.52
N LEU A 135 23.28 24.72 -4.73
CA LEU A 135 23.37 24.84 -3.27
C LEU A 135 23.50 26.28 -2.72
N GLY A 136 23.91 27.24 -3.55
CA GLY A 136 23.92 28.67 -3.18
C GLY A 136 22.52 29.25 -2.98
N TRP A 137 21.51 28.63 -3.59
CA TRP A 137 20.11 29.01 -3.59
C TRP A 137 19.27 27.76 -3.34
N ASN A 138 18.99 27.52 -2.06
CA ASN A 138 18.31 26.30 -1.63
C ASN A 138 16.80 26.42 -1.77
N ASP A 139 16.34 26.39 -3.03
CA ASP A 139 14.95 26.18 -3.40
C ASP A 139 14.41 24.89 -2.80
N TYR A 140 13.10 24.86 -2.58
CA TYR A 140 12.48 23.76 -1.87
C TYR A 140 11.01 23.59 -2.22
N ALA A 141 10.50 22.39 -1.95
CA ALA A 141 9.10 22.06 -2.03
C ALA A 141 8.60 21.43 -0.73
N LYS A 142 7.30 21.57 -0.47
CA LYS A 142 6.66 20.99 0.72
C LYS A 142 5.17 20.75 0.53
N ILE A 143 4.63 19.88 1.38
CA ILE A 143 3.21 19.59 1.50
C ILE A 143 2.79 19.91 2.94
N THR A 144 1.74 20.72 3.08
CA THR A 144 1.27 21.20 4.38
C THR A 144 -0.25 21.09 4.49
N LEU A 145 -0.73 20.81 5.70
CA LEU A 145 -2.13 20.86 6.06
C LEU A 145 -2.32 22.02 7.02
N ASN A 146 -2.88 23.13 6.53
CA ASN A 146 -3.11 24.33 7.31
C ASN A 146 -4.56 24.33 7.84
N PRO A 147 -4.83 24.41 9.15
CA PRO A 147 -6.18 24.41 9.68
C PRO A 147 -7.10 25.39 8.95
N ALA A 148 -8.29 24.93 8.54
CA ALA A 148 -9.19 25.73 7.73
C ALA A 148 -9.85 26.87 8.51
N SER A 149 -10.01 26.70 9.82
CA SER A 149 -10.43 27.77 10.73
C SER A 149 -9.29 28.75 10.99
N ARG A 150 -9.49 30.02 10.63
CA ARG A 150 -8.59 31.13 11.00
C ARG A 150 -8.86 31.67 12.41
N GLU A 151 -9.92 31.23 13.07
CA GLU A 151 -10.28 31.71 14.40
C GLU A 151 -9.51 30.91 15.45
N ARG A 152 -9.10 31.58 16.54
CA ARG A 152 -8.34 30.99 17.68
C ARG A 152 -9.11 29.89 18.44
N GLU A 153 -10.17 29.34 17.86
CA GLU A 153 -11.09 28.40 18.48
C GLU A 153 -10.74 26.93 18.18
N THR A 154 -9.85 26.65 17.23
CA THR A 154 -9.36 25.28 17.01
C THR A 154 -7.99 25.08 17.65
N GLU A 155 -7.85 24.01 18.45
CA GLU A 155 -6.56 23.58 19.02
C GLU A 155 -5.63 22.95 17.96
N LEU A 156 -6.12 22.78 16.72
CA LEU A 156 -5.37 22.22 15.61
C LEU A 156 -4.19 23.12 15.21
N SER A 157 -3.02 22.51 15.09
CA SER A 157 -1.81 23.15 14.56
C SER A 157 -1.59 22.78 13.10
N PRO A 158 -0.89 23.62 12.31
CA PRO A 158 -0.42 23.23 10.99
C PRO A 158 0.41 21.95 11.04
N ILE A 159 0.12 21.03 10.13
CA ILE A 159 0.88 19.79 9.97
C ILE A 159 1.75 19.96 8.74
N GLN A 160 3.05 19.73 8.89
CA GLN A 160 3.96 19.60 7.76
C GLN A 160 4.16 18.12 7.50
N ILE A 161 3.92 17.69 6.27
CA ILE A 161 4.09 16.29 5.89
C ILE A 161 5.59 15.98 5.86
N GLU A 162 5.98 14.92 6.56
CA GLU A 162 7.34 14.41 6.56
C GLU A 162 7.57 13.54 5.32
N PHE A 163 8.65 13.81 4.61
CA PHE A 163 9.10 13.06 3.43
C PHE A 163 9.98 11.88 3.83
N HIS A 164 10.24 10.95 2.88
CA HIS A 164 11.03 9.73 3.13
C HIS A 164 12.43 9.97 3.74
N ASN A 165 13.01 11.16 3.58
CA ASN A 165 14.30 11.53 4.16
C ASN A 165 14.21 12.08 5.60
N GLY A 166 13.03 12.02 6.23
CA GLY A 166 12.77 12.56 7.57
C GLY A 166 12.69 14.08 7.64
N LYS A 167 12.63 14.78 6.50
CA LYS A 167 12.48 16.24 6.43
C LYS A 167 11.05 16.61 6.05
N THR A 168 10.62 17.79 6.46
CA THR A 168 9.31 18.37 6.05
C THR A 168 9.39 19.19 4.76
N GLU A 169 10.60 19.33 4.20
CA GLU A 169 10.89 20.03 2.96
C GLU A 169 11.87 19.19 2.13
N ILE A 170 11.65 19.10 0.82
CA ILE A 170 12.59 18.54 -0.15
C ILE A 170 13.26 19.71 -0.87
N ASP A 171 14.59 19.73 -0.94
CA ASP A 171 15.34 20.92 -1.34
C ASP A 171 16.56 20.59 -2.22
N VAL A 172 17.19 21.63 -2.77
CA VAL A 172 18.41 21.53 -3.58
C VAL A 172 19.53 20.80 -2.82
N GLN A 173 19.68 21.04 -1.52
CA GLN A 173 20.63 20.30 -0.68
C GLN A 173 20.39 18.80 -0.66
N THR A 174 19.15 18.36 -0.82
CA THR A 174 18.79 16.94 -0.82
C THR A 174 19.05 16.29 -2.17
N VAL A 175 18.71 16.96 -3.29
CA VAL A 175 18.86 16.38 -4.64
C VAL A 175 20.21 16.68 -5.30
N GLY A 176 20.89 17.74 -4.87
CA GLY A 176 22.15 18.23 -5.43
C GLY A 176 21.98 19.33 -6.48
N ASP A 177 23.10 19.93 -6.88
CA ASP A 177 23.15 21.01 -7.88
C ASP A 177 22.63 20.52 -9.25
N PHE A 178 21.67 21.25 -9.83
CA PHE A 178 21.11 21.03 -11.17
C PHE A 178 20.59 19.59 -11.37
N ARG A 179 20.02 19.00 -10.32
CA ARG A 179 19.63 17.59 -10.25
C ARG A 179 18.15 17.41 -9.97
N SER A 180 17.74 16.17 -10.01
CA SER A 180 16.44 15.72 -9.54
C SER A 180 16.57 14.55 -8.60
N MET A 181 15.45 14.16 -8.02
CA MET A 181 15.28 12.83 -7.46
C MET A 181 15.48 11.77 -8.56
N GLU A 182 15.86 10.55 -8.17
CA GLU A 182 16.05 9.43 -9.12
C GLU A 182 14.73 8.78 -9.52
N ASN A 183 13.77 8.71 -8.58
CA ASN A 183 12.45 8.11 -8.76
C ASN A 183 11.40 8.95 -8.03
N TRP A 184 10.12 8.69 -8.31
CA TRP A 184 9.01 9.15 -7.47
C TRP A 184 9.16 8.57 -6.05
N ASN A 185 8.91 9.39 -5.04
CA ASN A 185 8.77 8.93 -3.66
C ASN A 185 7.32 9.08 -3.21
N THR A 186 6.93 8.31 -2.19
CA THR A 186 5.61 8.40 -1.56
C THR A 186 5.70 9.04 -0.18
N PHE A 187 4.55 9.54 0.30
CA PHE A 187 4.36 10.00 1.68
C PHE A 187 3.02 9.51 2.21
N GLU A 188 2.93 9.37 3.53
CA GLU A 188 1.70 9.02 4.25
C GLU A 188 1.65 9.79 5.58
N TYR A 189 0.45 10.20 5.98
CA TYR A 189 0.17 10.80 7.27
C TYR A 189 -1.16 10.26 7.82
N GLU A 190 -1.12 9.68 9.02
CA GLU A 190 -2.30 9.14 9.71
C GLU A 190 -2.82 10.17 10.73
N PHE A 191 -4.13 10.41 10.70
CA PHE A 191 -4.79 11.37 11.58
C PHE A 191 -5.22 10.69 12.88
N THR A 192 -4.88 11.28 14.02
CA THR A 192 -5.32 10.84 15.35
C THR A 192 -6.51 11.66 15.83
N GLU A 193 -7.06 11.36 17.00
CA GLU A 193 -8.10 12.20 17.62
C GLU A 193 -7.65 13.66 17.80
N ASP A 194 -6.36 13.90 18.02
CA ASP A 194 -5.79 15.23 18.25
C ASP A 194 -5.46 15.99 16.96
N THR A 195 -5.29 15.28 15.84
CA THR A 195 -4.87 15.88 14.56
C THR A 195 -5.95 15.81 13.47
N ALA A 196 -7.03 15.06 13.67
CA ALA A 196 -8.17 15.06 12.77
C ALA A 196 -8.89 16.41 12.76
N GLY A 197 -9.39 16.83 11.60
CA GLY A 197 -10.05 18.12 11.45
C GLY A 197 -10.12 18.60 10.01
N GLU A 198 -10.50 19.86 9.85
CA GLU A 198 -10.60 20.50 8.53
C GLU A 198 -9.35 21.32 8.22
N TYR A 199 -8.78 21.08 7.05
CA TYR A 199 -7.52 21.65 6.60
C TYR A 199 -7.64 22.21 5.20
N TYR A 200 -6.74 23.14 4.89
CA TYR A 200 -6.32 23.42 3.53
C TYR A 200 -5.04 22.64 3.27
N LEU A 201 -5.16 21.57 2.49
CA LEU A 201 -4.03 20.89 1.88
C LEU A 201 -3.38 21.87 0.89
N THR A 202 -2.11 22.17 1.10
CA THR A 202 -1.33 23.09 0.27
C THR A 202 -0.03 22.41 -0.11
N CYS A 203 0.21 22.28 -1.42
CA CYS A 203 1.46 21.78 -1.97
C CYS A 203 2.12 22.93 -2.71
N GLY A 204 3.42 23.13 -2.49
CA GLY A 204 4.10 24.28 -3.07
C GLY A 204 5.57 24.02 -3.34
N VAL A 205 6.07 24.73 -4.36
CA VAL A 205 7.48 24.89 -4.67
C VAL A 205 7.85 26.36 -4.55
N TYR A 206 9.01 26.65 -3.97
CA TYR A 206 9.42 27.98 -3.56
C TYR A 206 10.85 28.26 -3.99
N ASP A 207 11.03 29.37 -4.69
CA ASP A 207 12.33 29.97 -5.00
C ASP A 207 12.76 30.85 -3.84
N ARG A 208 13.96 30.61 -3.32
CA ARG A 208 14.38 31.28 -2.09
C ARG A 208 14.84 32.72 -2.30
N ASN A 209 15.39 33.11 -3.46
CA ASN A 209 16.00 34.44 -3.56
C ASN A 209 16.41 34.96 -4.96
N ASP A 210 16.51 34.15 -6.01
CA ASP A 210 17.24 34.59 -7.22
C ASP A 210 16.37 34.70 -8.48
N ARG A 211 15.24 33.98 -8.59
CA ARG A 211 14.32 33.96 -9.75
C ARG A 211 14.98 33.48 -11.05
N ILE A 212 16.27 33.18 -11.02
CA ILE A 212 17.06 32.85 -12.20
C ILE A 212 16.81 31.39 -12.54
N TYR A 213 16.94 30.51 -11.54
CA TYR A 213 16.83 29.08 -11.74
C TYR A 213 15.46 28.56 -11.34
N LYS A 214 14.97 27.58 -12.11
CA LYS A 214 13.62 27.05 -11.90
C LYS A 214 13.68 25.74 -11.13
N SER A 215 12.77 25.61 -10.19
CA SER A 215 12.54 24.40 -9.42
C SER A 215 11.14 23.88 -9.68
N TYR A 216 11.02 22.56 -9.67
CA TYR A 216 9.83 21.84 -10.11
C TYR A 216 9.41 20.86 -9.03
N PHE A 217 8.12 20.88 -8.72
CA PHE A 217 7.51 19.93 -7.82
C PHE A 217 6.35 19.23 -8.53
N MET A 218 6.53 17.93 -8.74
CA MET A 218 5.57 17.09 -9.44
C MET A 218 4.80 16.29 -8.41
N LEU A 219 3.49 16.22 -8.59
CA LEU A 219 2.55 15.63 -7.66
C LEU A 219 1.64 14.70 -8.42
N ASP A 220 1.41 13.52 -7.86
CA ASP A 220 0.49 12.56 -8.43
C ASP A 220 -0.17 11.72 -7.35
N ASN A 221 -1.32 11.16 -7.69
CA ASN A 221 -1.95 10.07 -6.98
C ASN A 221 -2.17 10.36 -5.49
N PHE A 222 -2.72 11.53 -5.19
CA PHE A 222 -3.14 11.83 -3.84
C PHE A 222 -4.38 11.02 -3.49
N TYR A 223 -4.40 10.49 -2.28
CA TYR A 223 -5.54 9.80 -1.70
C TYR A 223 -5.76 10.28 -0.28
N ALA A 224 -7.02 10.30 0.12
CA ALA A 224 -7.47 10.69 1.43
C ALA A 224 -8.62 9.77 1.84
N GLY A 225 -8.68 9.45 3.12
CA GLY A 225 -9.81 8.72 3.70
C GLY A 225 -9.35 7.61 4.62
N LEU A 226 -10.28 6.77 5.05
CA LEU A 226 -9.92 5.51 5.71
C LEU A 226 -9.10 4.68 4.71
N PRO A 227 -7.79 4.50 4.93
CA PRO A 227 -6.94 3.77 4.00
C PRO A 227 -7.49 2.36 3.81
N GLN A 228 -8.01 1.99 2.65
CA GLN A 228 -8.49 0.63 2.44
C GLN A 228 -7.33 -0.30 2.06
N ARG A 229 -6.37 -0.42 2.97
CA ARG A 229 -5.06 -1.01 2.67
C ARG A 229 -4.75 -2.18 3.56
N LEU A 230 -4.21 -3.24 2.93
CA LEU A 230 -3.52 -4.30 3.64
C LEU A 230 -2.05 -3.90 3.74
N ARG A 231 -1.65 -3.42 4.91
CA ARG A 231 -0.25 -3.15 5.20
C ARG A 231 0.44 -4.42 5.68
N ILE A 232 1.64 -4.68 5.17
CA ILE A 232 2.49 -5.82 5.50
C ILE A 232 3.79 -5.26 6.07
N LYS A 233 4.09 -5.57 7.32
CA LYS A 233 5.36 -5.23 7.97
C LYS A 233 6.19 -6.49 8.18
N ASN A 234 7.48 -6.46 7.86
CA ASN A 234 8.40 -7.53 8.26
C ASN A 234 9.16 -7.13 9.52
N ASN A 235 8.98 -7.92 10.59
CA ASN A 235 9.68 -7.71 11.85
C ASN A 235 10.75 -8.80 12.04
N LEU A 236 11.98 -8.35 12.31
CA LEU A 236 13.11 -9.21 12.68
C LEU A 236 13.57 -8.85 14.09
N SER A 237 13.81 -9.85 14.95
CA SER A 237 14.42 -9.63 16.27
C SER A 237 15.95 -9.58 16.14
N LEU A 238 16.48 -8.40 15.87
CA LEU A 238 17.91 -8.19 15.63
C LEU A 238 18.65 -7.95 16.96
N SER A 239 19.26 -9.00 17.53
CA SER A 239 20.29 -8.85 18.58
C SER A 239 21.67 -9.02 17.95
N ASP A 240 22.58 -8.10 18.26
CA ASP A 240 24.01 -8.12 17.88
C ASP A 240 24.31 -8.31 16.38
N SER A 241 23.32 -8.11 15.50
CA SER A 241 23.43 -8.31 14.06
C SER A 241 23.90 -7.03 13.36
N GLN A 242 24.73 -7.18 12.34
CA GLN A 242 25.25 -6.09 11.52
C GLN A 242 24.50 -6.08 10.20
N ILE A 243 23.29 -5.55 10.22
CA ILE A 243 22.45 -5.43 9.03
C ILE A 243 22.75 -4.09 8.36
N ILE A 244 23.00 -4.11 7.06
CA ILE A 244 23.29 -2.93 6.25
C ILE A 244 21.99 -2.38 5.70
N SER A 245 21.13 -3.26 5.15
CA SER A 245 19.85 -2.87 4.59
C SER A 245 18.88 -4.06 4.51
N ARG A 246 17.60 -3.76 4.33
CA ARG A 246 16.52 -4.73 4.16
C ARG A 246 15.61 -4.27 3.03
N GLU A 247 15.07 -5.22 2.29
CA GLU A 247 14.17 -4.97 1.16
C GLU A 247 12.97 -5.92 1.24
N MET A 248 11.79 -5.38 0.95
CA MET A 248 10.57 -6.14 0.77
C MET A 248 10.03 -5.83 -0.62
N ASP A 249 10.02 -6.84 -1.49
CA ASP A 249 9.45 -6.71 -2.82
C ASP A 249 8.12 -7.42 -2.87
N ILE A 250 7.13 -6.75 -3.46
CA ILE A 250 5.96 -7.44 -3.96
C ILE A 250 5.92 -7.33 -5.47
N SER A 251 5.64 -8.45 -6.12
CA SER A 251 5.51 -8.50 -7.57
C SER A 251 4.27 -9.27 -7.94
N ARG A 252 3.64 -8.84 -9.04
CA ARG A 252 2.63 -9.61 -9.75
C ARG A 252 3.32 -10.28 -10.94
N LYS A 253 3.02 -11.55 -11.20
CA LYS A 253 3.53 -12.27 -12.37
C LYS A 253 2.38 -12.59 -13.32
N ASP A 254 1.90 -11.56 -14.00
CA ASP A 254 0.76 -11.67 -14.93
C ASP A 254 1.07 -12.53 -16.15
N ASP A 255 2.33 -12.51 -16.56
CA ASP A 255 2.88 -13.36 -17.62
C ASP A 255 2.63 -14.86 -17.40
N ARG A 256 2.37 -15.27 -16.16
CA ARG A 256 2.07 -16.66 -15.78
C ARG A 256 0.58 -16.98 -15.70
N TYR A 257 -0.29 -15.98 -15.70
CA TYR A 257 -1.74 -16.12 -15.64
C TYR A 257 -2.43 -15.33 -16.77
N PRO A 258 -2.17 -15.68 -18.04
CA PRO A 258 -2.66 -14.93 -19.21
C PRO A 258 -4.20 -14.89 -19.36
N ASN A 259 -4.94 -15.53 -18.46
CA ASN A 259 -6.40 -15.56 -18.42
C ASN A 259 -6.98 -14.97 -17.12
N ALA A 260 -6.17 -14.30 -16.30
CA ALA A 260 -6.68 -13.58 -15.13
C ALA A 260 -7.68 -12.52 -15.60
N LYS A 261 -8.87 -12.50 -14.98
CA LYS A 261 -9.99 -11.63 -15.37
C LYS A 261 -9.97 -10.27 -14.66
N ASP A 262 -8.80 -9.81 -14.25
CA ASP A 262 -8.63 -8.69 -13.32
C ASP A 262 -8.38 -7.35 -14.01
N GLY A 263 -8.77 -7.20 -15.28
CA GLY A 263 -8.72 -5.93 -16.00
C GLY A 263 -7.31 -5.49 -16.43
N TYR A 264 -6.26 -6.13 -15.92
CA TYR A 264 -4.88 -5.87 -16.32
C TYR A 264 -4.48 -6.70 -17.56
N ASP A 265 -5.05 -6.35 -18.70
CA ASP A 265 -4.42 -6.67 -19.97
C ASP A 265 -3.39 -5.57 -20.28
N LEU A 266 -2.12 -5.80 -19.94
CA LEU A 266 -1.00 -4.91 -20.30
C LEU A 266 -0.87 -4.71 -21.82
N SER A 267 -1.61 -5.48 -22.64
CA SER A 267 -1.48 -5.40 -24.09
C SER A 267 -2.47 -4.47 -24.79
N ASP A 268 -3.57 -4.00 -24.17
CA ASP A 268 -4.60 -3.36 -25.03
C ASP A 268 -5.62 -2.32 -24.49
N LYS A 269 -5.54 -1.71 -23.28
CA LYS A 269 -6.51 -0.66 -22.92
C LYS A 269 -6.01 0.51 -22.07
N CYS A 270 -6.22 1.73 -22.59
CA CYS A 270 -6.34 2.98 -21.83
C CYS A 270 -7.37 2.83 -20.71
N LEU A 271 -6.95 3.19 -19.49
CA LEU A 271 -7.70 3.14 -18.24
C LEU A 271 -8.48 4.45 -18.03
N CYS A 272 -9.45 4.73 -18.89
CA CYS A 272 -10.43 5.79 -18.64
C CYS A 272 -11.77 5.16 -18.21
N ASP A 273 -12.34 5.66 -17.10
CA ASP A 273 -13.73 5.48 -16.66
C ASP A 273 -14.16 4.24 -15.82
N THR A 274 -13.41 3.81 -14.79
CA THR A 274 -14.08 3.17 -13.63
C THR A 274 -13.56 3.65 -12.28
N THR A 275 -14.48 4.06 -11.41
CA THR A 275 -14.24 4.59 -10.06
C THR A 275 -14.02 3.51 -8.98
N GLU A 276 -13.64 2.29 -9.36
CA GLU A 276 -13.49 1.14 -8.44
C GLU A 276 -12.26 0.25 -8.78
N GLU A 277 -11.22 0.81 -9.38
CA GLU A 277 -10.03 0.04 -9.75
C GLU A 277 -8.87 0.18 -8.75
N ALA A 278 -8.69 -0.92 -8.03
CA ALA A 278 -7.50 -1.44 -7.37
C ALA A 278 -6.14 -1.16 -8.02
N VAL A 279 -5.54 0.01 -7.80
CA VAL A 279 -4.15 0.26 -8.22
C VAL A 279 -3.19 -0.32 -7.18
N ILE A 280 -2.39 -1.31 -7.56
CA ILE A 280 -1.45 -1.96 -6.66
C ILE A 280 -0.21 -1.07 -6.53
N TYR A 281 -0.06 -0.39 -5.39
CA TYR A 281 1.23 0.15 -4.99
C TYR A 281 2.14 -0.99 -4.52
N SER A 282 3.16 -1.31 -5.32
CA SER A 282 4.34 -1.98 -4.77
C SER A 282 5.33 -0.90 -4.35
N ASP A 283 5.11 -0.29 -3.19
CA ASP A 283 6.14 0.53 -2.56
C ASP A 283 7.28 -0.39 -2.13
N VAL A 284 8.25 -0.62 -3.02
CA VAL A 284 9.54 -1.20 -2.66
C VAL A 284 10.23 -0.17 -1.77
N THR A 285 9.95 -0.20 -0.47
CA THR A 285 10.58 0.71 0.48
C THR A 285 12.00 0.23 0.76
N HIS A 286 12.97 0.91 0.17
CA HIS A 286 14.36 0.86 0.59
C HIS A 286 14.52 1.66 1.91
N TYR A 287 14.27 1.01 3.05
CA TYR A 287 14.62 1.60 4.34
C TYR A 287 16.13 1.53 4.57
N ASN A 288 16.73 2.71 4.78
CA ASN A 288 18.14 2.84 5.16
C ASN A 288 18.38 2.62 6.67
N ASP A 289 17.34 2.54 7.51
CA ASP A 289 17.49 2.09 8.91
C ASP A 289 17.18 0.58 9.02
N PRO A 290 18.21 -0.27 9.14
CA PRO A 290 18.04 -1.71 9.26
C PRO A 290 17.33 -2.15 10.55
N ASN A 291 17.10 -1.24 11.51
CA ASN A 291 16.39 -1.53 12.75
C ASN A 291 14.87 -1.28 12.64
N GLU A 292 14.41 -0.48 11.67
CA GLU A 292 12.98 -0.16 11.50
C GLU A 292 12.24 -1.17 10.62
N PRO A 293 11.07 -1.71 11.04
CA PRO A 293 10.33 -2.69 10.25
C PRO A 293 10.06 -2.23 8.82
N ASN A 294 10.43 -3.04 7.83
CA ASN A 294 10.08 -2.77 6.43
C ASN A 294 8.57 -2.89 6.27
N SER A 295 7.92 -1.89 5.65
CA SER A 295 6.46 -1.88 5.50
C SER A 295 6.03 -1.60 4.07
N LEU A 296 5.07 -2.38 3.59
CA LEU A 296 4.46 -2.29 2.27
C LEU A 296 2.94 -2.16 2.44
N SER A 297 2.26 -1.39 1.59
CA SER A 297 0.79 -1.25 1.59
C SER A 297 0.20 -1.77 0.28
N LEU A 298 -0.87 -2.55 0.35
CA LEU A 298 -1.60 -3.06 -0.82
C LEU A 298 -3.01 -2.50 -0.84
N ASP A 299 -3.43 -1.97 -1.98
CA ASP A 299 -4.80 -1.49 -2.18
C ASP A 299 -5.78 -2.64 -2.41
N VAL A 300 -7.07 -2.31 -2.20
CA VAL A 300 -8.24 -3.19 -2.43
C VAL A 300 -8.20 -3.78 -3.83
N ARG A 301 -8.73 -5.00 -4.03
CA ARG A 301 -8.99 -5.60 -5.35
C ARG A 301 -10.47 -5.65 -5.68
N SER A 302 -10.79 -5.62 -6.98
CA SER A 302 -12.09 -6.08 -7.45
C SER A 302 -12.30 -7.56 -7.06
N GLU A 303 -13.51 -7.92 -6.65
CA GLU A 303 -13.82 -9.26 -6.14
C GLU A 303 -13.51 -10.41 -7.14
N GLY A 304 -13.41 -10.10 -8.44
CA GLY A 304 -13.17 -11.08 -9.51
C GLY A 304 -11.71 -11.44 -9.78
N SER A 305 -10.77 -10.91 -8.99
CA SER A 305 -9.38 -10.85 -9.41
C SER A 305 -8.48 -12.03 -8.99
N THR A 306 -8.13 -12.91 -9.93
CA THR A 306 -7.55 -14.24 -9.63
C THR A 306 -6.03 -14.33 -9.47
N ALA A 307 -5.25 -13.32 -9.87
CA ALA A 307 -3.78 -13.39 -9.85
C ALA A 307 -3.21 -13.21 -8.42
N PRO A 308 -2.35 -14.08 -7.90
CA PRO A 308 -1.74 -13.87 -6.59
C PRO A 308 -0.60 -12.84 -6.62
N TYR A 309 -0.24 -12.32 -5.45
CA TYR A 309 0.99 -11.52 -5.27
C TYR A 309 2.12 -12.39 -4.76
N TYR A 310 3.33 -12.11 -5.25
CA TYR A 310 4.56 -12.74 -4.80
C TYR A 310 5.36 -11.77 -3.95
N LEU A 311 5.49 -12.10 -2.67
CA LEU A 311 6.31 -11.39 -1.70
C LEU A 311 7.72 -11.99 -1.69
N LYS A 312 8.74 -11.14 -1.70
CA LYS A 312 10.14 -11.51 -1.43
C LYS A 312 10.68 -10.63 -0.32
N LEU A 313 11.48 -11.25 0.54
CA LEU A 313 12.13 -10.61 1.67
C LEU A 313 13.64 -10.80 1.51
N SER A 314 14.35 -9.69 1.41
CA SER A 314 15.80 -9.63 1.16
C SER A 314 16.48 -8.78 2.23
N SER A 315 17.75 -9.08 2.50
CA SER A 315 18.57 -8.29 3.41
C SER A 315 20.03 -8.39 3.00
N GLU A 316 20.77 -7.32 3.23
CA GLU A 316 22.22 -7.28 3.13
C GLU A 316 22.81 -7.09 4.53
N GLY A 317 23.71 -7.99 4.93
CA GLY A 317 24.37 -7.91 6.23
C GLY A 317 24.69 -9.28 6.85
N ASN A 318 25.08 -9.27 8.12
CA ASN A 318 25.42 -10.47 8.88
C ASN A 318 24.54 -10.60 10.13
N PHE A 319 23.75 -11.66 10.20
CA PHE A 319 22.96 -12.02 11.38
C PHE A 319 23.84 -12.82 12.34
N ALA A 320 24.04 -12.31 13.55
CA ALA A 320 24.96 -12.91 14.52
C ALA A 320 24.39 -14.19 15.17
N GLU A 321 23.06 -14.25 15.30
CA GLU A 321 22.34 -15.34 15.93
C GLU A 321 21.06 -15.69 15.18
N GLN A 322 20.39 -16.76 15.64
CA GLN A 322 19.11 -17.16 15.07
C GLN A 322 18.08 -16.06 15.33
N THR A 323 17.57 -15.47 14.25
CA THR A 323 16.71 -14.30 14.30
C THR A 323 15.26 -14.69 14.08
N SER A 324 14.38 -14.32 15.01
CA SER A 324 12.95 -14.51 14.83
C SER A 324 12.44 -13.64 13.67
N ASN A 325 11.51 -14.17 12.88
CA ASN A 325 10.99 -13.52 11.68
C ASN A 325 9.47 -13.64 11.64
N ASN A 326 8.78 -12.53 11.46
CA ASN A 326 7.34 -12.54 11.28
C ASN A 326 6.89 -11.44 10.31
N LEU A 327 5.73 -11.65 9.70
CA LEU A 327 4.99 -10.61 9.02
C LEU A 327 3.89 -10.12 9.95
N LYS A 328 3.66 -8.81 10.00
CA LYS A 328 2.48 -8.22 10.62
C LYS A 328 1.62 -7.60 9.54
N PHE A 329 0.45 -8.18 9.35
CA PHE A 329 -0.58 -7.66 8.46
C PHE A 329 -1.47 -6.71 9.24
N THR A 330 -1.83 -5.56 8.70
CA THR A 330 -2.83 -4.69 9.31
C THR A 330 -3.76 -4.18 8.23
N PHE A 331 -5.07 -4.27 8.46
CA PHE A 331 -5.99 -3.39 7.77
C PHE A 331 -5.84 -2.03 8.41
N HIS A 332 -5.57 -1.03 7.59
CA HIS A 332 -6.05 0.28 7.92
C HIS A 332 -7.46 0.40 7.31
N GLY A 333 -8.35 1.23 7.85
CA GLY A 333 -9.75 1.35 7.40
C GLY A 333 -10.70 0.19 7.78
N GLU A 334 -11.94 0.23 7.30
CA GLU A 334 -12.92 -0.84 7.59
C GLU A 334 -12.59 -2.12 6.80
N ALA A 335 -12.52 -3.26 7.50
CA ALA A 335 -12.30 -4.60 6.92
C ALA A 335 -13.20 -5.03 5.72
N PRO A 336 -14.43 -4.50 5.51
CA PRO A 336 -15.27 -4.84 4.35
C PRO A 336 -14.69 -4.39 3.00
N ALA A 337 -13.67 -3.52 2.99
CA ALA A 337 -13.07 -2.99 1.78
C ALA A 337 -12.47 -4.06 0.86
N PHE A 338 -11.83 -5.10 1.43
CA PHE A 338 -11.38 -6.28 0.68
C PHE A 338 -12.54 -7.27 0.38
N GLY A 339 -13.79 -6.80 0.44
CA GLY A 339 -15.00 -7.61 0.43
C GLY A 339 -15.09 -8.57 1.62
N GLY A 340 -15.99 -9.55 1.55
CA GLY A 340 -15.98 -10.73 2.43
C GLY A 340 -14.97 -11.81 2.00
N SER A 341 -14.12 -11.48 1.03
CA SER A 341 -13.20 -12.38 0.35
C SER A 341 -12.03 -12.79 1.24
N SER A 342 -11.69 -14.08 1.24
CA SER A 342 -10.55 -14.61 2.00
C SER A 342 -9.24 -13.97 1.56
N ILE A 343 -8.38 -13.62 2.52
CA ILE A 343 -7.01 -13.19 2.24
C ILE A 343 -6.08 -14.26 2.81
N LEU A 344 -5.37 -14.96 1.93
CA LEU A 344 -4.55 -16.10 2.32
C LEU A 344 -3.08 -15.82 2.02
N PHE A 345 -2.21 -16.07 2.99
CA PHE A 345 -0.77 -15.98 2.81
C PHE A 345 -0.12 -17.37 2.94
N GLN A 346 0.82 -17.71 2.06
CA GLN A 346 1.59 -18.95 2.18
C GLN A 346 3.07 -18.64 1.97
N GLN A 347 3.91 -18.99 2.95
CA GLN A 347 5.36 -18.91 2.79
C GLN A 347 5.85 -19.91 1.72
N THR A 348 6.87 -19.54 0.95
CA THR A 348 7.51 -20.38 -0.07
C THR A 348 9.02 -20.42 0.12
N ARG A 349 9.70 -21.42 -0.45
CA ARG A 349 11.17 -21.42 -0.50
C ARG A 349 11.70 -20.32 -1.40
N CYS A 350 12.72 -19.62 -0.93
CA CYS A 350 13.37 -18.53 -1.66
C CYS A 350 14.13 -18.99 -2.90
N ARG A 351 14.62 -20.24 -2.89
CA ARG A 351 15.18 -20.92 -4.05
C ARG A 351 14.29 -22.08 -4.44
N GLY A 352 13.59 -21.91 -5.55
CA GLY A 352 12.95 -23.03 -6.20
C GLY A 352 13.97 -24.10 -6.57
N THR A 353 13.58 -25.36 -6.48
CA THR A 353 14.38 -26.46 -7.07
C THR A 353 14.02 -26.57 -8.56
N SER A 354 14.76 -27.36 -9.34
CA SER A 354 14.36 -27.66 -10.73
C SER A 354 12.99 -28.35 -10.81
N GLU A 355 12.56 -29.02 -9.74
CA GLU A 355 11.27 -29.72 -9.62
C GLU A 355 10.18 -28.83 -9.00
N ASP A 356 10.57 -27.75 -8.34
CA ASP A 356 9.70 -26.77 -7.70
C ASP A 356 10.29 -25.37 -7.86
N PRO A 357 10.29 -24.80 -9.08
CA PRO A 357 11.01 -23.57 -9.39
C PRO A 357 10.48 -22.34 -8.64
N ASN A 358 9.37 -22.46 -7.91
CA ASN A 358 8.79 -21.39 -7.10
C ASN A 358 8.82 -21.70 -5.58
N GLY A 359 9.35 -22.84 -5.16
CA GLY A 359 9.40 -23.19 -3.74
C GLY A 359 8.03 -23.46 -3.11
N LEU A 360 7.01 -23.79 -3.91
CA LEU A 360 5.62 -24.05 -3.49
C LEU A 360 5.43 -25.46 -2.91
N ASN A 361 6.34 -26.38 -3.21
CA ASN A 361 6.29 -27.80 -2.82
C ASN A 361 6.98 -28.06 -1.47
N GLU A 362 7.69 -27.09 -0.88
CA GLU A 362 7.94 -27.13 0.57
C GLU A 362 6.72 -26.58 1.29
N PHE A 363 6.08 -27.47 2.02
CA PHE A 363 4.79 -27.25 2.63
C PHE A 363 4.92 -26.29 3.81
N TYR A 364 4.72 -25.00 3.58
CA TYR A 364 4.36 -24.07 4.64
C TYR A 364 2.84 -24.03 4.73
N PRO A 365 2.28 -23.89 5.94
CA PRO A 365 0.84 -23.80 6.11
C PRO A 365 0.30 -22.54 5.41
N VAL A 366 -0.98 -22.59 5.04
CA VAL A 366 -1.69 -21.44 4.48
C VAL A 366 -2.34 -20.70 5.63
N TYR A 367 -2.02 -19.42 5.76
CA TYR A 367 -2.52 -18.55 6.82
C TYR A 367 -3.72 -17.76 6.32
N ASP A 368 -4.79 -17.74 7.11
CA ASP A 368 -5.86 -16.76 6.94
C ASP A 368 -5.43 -15.42 7.56
N VAL A 369 -5.13 -14.46 6.70
CA VAL A 369 -4.64 -13.12 7.09
C VAL A 369 -5.72 -12.35 7.83
N ARG A 370 -7.01 -12.52 7.48
CA ARG A 370 -8.10 -11.82 8.19
C ARG A 370 -8.25 -12.35 9.61
N ALA A 371 -8.27 -13.67 9.76
CA ALA A 371 -8.32 -14.29 11.07
C ALA A 371 -7.11 -13.89 11.92
N ALA A 372 -5.92 -13.81 11.32
CA ALA A 372 -4.72 -13.33 12.00
C ALA A 372 -4.86 -11.88 12.46
N ILE A 373 -5.41 -10.97 11.64
CA ILE A 373 -5.65 -9.56 12.01
C ILE A 373 -6.65 -9.47 13.18
N GLU A 374 -7.77 -10.18 13.09
CA GLU A 374 -8.85 -10.11 14.08
C GLU A 374 -8.46 -10.73 15.42
N LYS A 375 -7.65 -11.80 15.41
CA LYS A 375 -7.44 -12.65 16.59
C LYS A 375 -6.00 -12.70 17.08
N ASN A 376 -5.03 -12.22 16.30
CA ASN A 376 -3.61 -12.26 16.63
C ASN A 376 -2.85 -10.98 16.24
N GLU A 377 -3.53 -9.83 16.25
CA GLU A 377 -2.95 -8.52 15.89
C GLU A 377 -2.27 -8.50 14.50
N GLY A 378 -2.66 -9.44 13.63
CA GLY A 378 -2.13 -9.59 12.28
C GLY A 378 -0.77 -10.27 12.18
N VAL A 379 -0.23 -10.81 13.27
CA VAL A 379 1.11 -11.41 13.28
C VAL A 379 1.06 -12.82 12.70
N ILE A 380 1.85 -13.06 11.65
CA ILE A 380 2.06 -14.34 10.99
C ILE A 380 3.54 -14.73 11.13
N PRO A 381 3.86 -15.81 11.86
CA PRO A 381 5.24 -16.25 12.01
C PRO A 381 5.80 -16.77 10.69
N LEU A 382 7.03 -16.40 10.39
CA LEU A 382 7.81 -16.98 9.30
C LEU A 382 8.91 -17.87 9.89
N LYS A 383 9.53 -18.69 9.03
CA LYS A 383 10.75 -19.40 9.41
C LYS A 383 11.83 -18.45 9.92
N SER A 384 12.37 -18.73 11.11
CA SER A 384 13.49 -18.01 11.69
C SER A 384 14.73 -18.08 10.80
N LEU A 385 15.51 -17.00 10.81
CA LEU A 385 16.72 -16.90 10.00
C LEU A 385 17.90 -17.47 10.77
N PRO A 386 18.67 -18.42 10.22
CA PRO A 386 19.90 -18.87 10.85
C PRO A 386 20.96 -17.75 10.84
N PRO A 387 21.94 -17.80 11.76
CA PRO A 387 23.09 -16.90 11.71
C PRO A 387 23.83 -17.02 10.37
N GLY A 388 24.33 -15.91 9.84
CA GLY A 388 25.10 -15.89 8.61
C GLY A 388 25.02 -14.60 7.82
N GLN A 389 25.71 -14.60 6.69
CA GLN A 389 25.75 -13.48 5.75
C GLN A 389 24.62 -13.58 4.71
N TYR A 390 23.95 -12.47 4.46
CA TYR A 390 22.85 -12.33 3.52
C TYR A 390 23.16 -11.20 2.54
N ILE A 391 22.67 -11.34 1.30
CA ILE A 391 22.81 -10.38 0.21
C ILE A 391 21.47 -10.25 -0.52
N HIS A 392 21.17 -9.08 -1.07
CA HIS A 392 19.86 -8.82 -1.70
C HIS A 392 19.52 -9.73 -2.87
N SER A 393 20.52 -10.16 -3.64
CA SER A 393 20.32 -11.09 -4.75
C SER A 393 19.85 -12.48 -4.32
N GLU A 394 19.86 -12.77 -3.01
CA GLU A 394 19.46 -14.03 -2.41
C GLU A 394 18.40 -13.80 -1.32
N PRO A 395 17.10 -13.69 -1.67
CA PRO A 395 16.04 -13.45 -0.70
C PRO A 395 16.06 -14.53 0.39
N TYR A 396 15.89 -14.12 1.64
CA TYR A 396 15.84 -15.03 2.79
C TYR A 396 14.42 -15.52 3.08
N GLY A 397 13.41 -14.82 2.56
CA GLY A 397 12.01 -15.20 2.64
C GLY A 397 11.29 -14.98 1.32
N SER A 398 10.28 -15.81 1.06
CA SER A 398 9.32 -15.57 -0.03
C SER A 398 7.94 -16.05 0.39
N GLY A 399 6.89 -15.53 -0.22
CA GLY A 399 5.55 -16.00 0.01
C GLY A 399 4.58 -15.58 -1.09
N VAL A 400 3.39 -16.16 -1.06
CA VAL A 400 2.32 -15.88 -2.00
C VAL A 400 1.09 -15.42 -1.23
N LEU A 401 0.58 -14.25 -1.60
CA LEU A 401 -0.62 -13.65 -1.03
C LEU A 401 -1.77 -13.76 -2.05
N TYR A 402 -2.85 -14.40 -1.64
CA TYR A 402 -4.07 -14.58 -2.42
C TYR A 402 -5.15 -13.68 -1.85
N ILE A 403 -5.86 -12.96 -2.71
CA ILE A 403 -7.01 -12.14 -2.34
C ILE A 403 -8.23 -12.68 -3.12
N GLY A 404 -9.22 -13.19 -2.38
CA GLY A 404 -10.55 -13.59 -2.85
C GLY A 404 -10.71 -14.92 -3.59
N ASN A 405 -9.66 -15.43 -4.25
CA ASN A 405 -9.84 -16.55 -5.18
C ASN A 405 -9.32 -17.90 -4.71
N ARG A 406 -8.55 -17.94 -3.62
CA ARG A 406 -8.06 -19.19 -3.07
C ARG A 406 -8.98 -19.66 -1.94
N ILE A 407 -9.42 -20.91 -2.05
CA ILE A 407 -10.13 -21.62 -0.99
C ILE A 407 -9.06 -22.19 -0.07
N LEU A 408 -9.21 -22.00 1.25
CA LEU A 408 -8.23 -22.44 2.22
C LEU A 408 -8.12 -23.98 2.23
N ALA A 409 -9.26 -24.64 2.01
CA ALA A 409 -9.44 -26.08 2.00
C ALA A 409 -9.13 -26.79 0.66
N ASP A 410 -8.70 -26.07 -0.38
CA ASP A 410 -8.35 -26.65 -1.69
C ASP A 410 -6.89 -27.15 -1.69
N PHE A 411 -6.71 -28.40 -1.28
CA PHE A 411 -5.38 -28.99 -1.09
C PHE A 411 -4.79 -29.54 -2.39
N ASN A 412 -5.64 -29.87 -3.38
CA ASN A 412 -5.21 -30.35 -4.69
C ASN A 412 -5.13 -29.25 -5.77
N GLN A 413 -5.48 -28.01 -5.43
CA GLN A 413 -5.45 -26.83 -6.29
C GLN A 413 -6.40 -26.92 -7.48
N ASN A 414 -7.55 -27.58 -7.33
CA ASN A 414 -8.56 -27.72 -8.38
C ASN A 414 -9.64 -26.60 -8.35
N ASN A 415 -9.45 -25.60 -7.49
CA ASN A 415 -10.35 -24.49 -7.17
C ASN A 415 -11.68 -24.92 -6.55
N LYS A 416 -11.69 -26.02 -5.78
CA LYS A 416 -12.84 -26.50 -5.02
C LYS A 416 -12.38 -27.03 -3.66
N ALA A 417 -13.31 -27.05 -2.71
CA ALA A 417 -13.17 -27.85 -1.49
C ALA A 417 -14.15 -29.01 -1.59
N ASP A 418 -13.64 -30.22 -1.83
CA ASP A 418 -14.48 -31.40 -2.06
C ASP A 418 -13.97 -32.67 -1.34
N MET A 419 -14.52 -33.83 -1.70
CA MET A 419 -14.17 -35.10 -1.07
C MET A 419 -12.72 -35.53 -1.35
N GLU A 420 -12.14 -35.10 -2.46
CA GLU A 420 -10.74 -35.36 -2.77
C GLU A 420 -9.83 -34.59 -1.80
N ASP A 421 -10.15 -33.33 -1.52
CA ASP A 421 -9.45 -32.53 -0.51
C ASP A 421 -9.63 -33.12 0.89
N PHE A 422 -10.84 -33.55 1.25
CA PHE A 422 -11.08 -34.25 2.51
C PHE A 422 -10.22 -35.52 2.63
N SER A 423 -10.06 -36.25 1.52
CA SER A 423 -9.20 -37.44 1.51
C SER A 423 -7.72 -37.10 1.74
N ILE A 424 -7.26 -35.93 1.28
CA ILE A 424 -5.91 -35.40 1.53
C ILE A 424 -5.78 -35.01 3.00
N LEU A 425 -6.74 -34.25 3.55
CA LEU A 425 -6.80 -33.90 4.97
C LEU A 425 -6.75 -35.14 5.87
N ALA A 426 -7.62 -36.12 5.62
CA ALA A 426 -7.70 -37.36 6.38
C ALA A 426 -6.43 -38.20 6.28
N ARG A 427 -5.83 -38.29 5.08
CA ARG A 427 -4.55 -38.97 4.87
C ARG A 427 -3.43 -38.30 5.65
N ASN A 428 -3.33 -36.97 5.58
CA ASN A 428 -2.32 -36.20 6.30
C ASN A 428 -2.50 -36.34 7.82
N TRP A 429 -3.75 -36.32 8.29
CA TRP A 429 -4.08 -36.54 9.70
C TRP A 429 -3.64 -37.92 10.19
N MET A 430 -3.93 -38.97 9.42
CA MET A 430 -3.47 -40.34 9.73
C MET A 430 -1.94 -40.45 9.70
N ASN A 431 -1.27 -39.79 8.75
CA ASN A 431 0.18 -39.81 8.63
C ASN A 431 0.89 -39.04 9.76
N HIS A 432 0.27 -37.97 10.28
CA HIS A 432 0.78 -37.21 11.43
C HIS A 432 0.75 -38.01 12.75
N GLN A 433 -0.01 -39.10 12.80
CA GLN A 433 0.03 -40.04 13.91
C GLN A 433 1.25 -40.98 13.86
N SER A 434 2.02 -40.98 12.76
CA SER A 434 3.22 -41.80 12.62
C SER A 434 4.48 -41.06 13.08
N PRO A 435 5.29 -41.61 14.01
CA PRO A 435 6.55 -41.00 14.49
C PRO A 435 7.60 -40.75 13.39
N THR A 436 7.43 -41.38 12.22
CA THR A 436 8.33 -41.32 11.07
C THR A 436 7.71 -40.66 9.83
N GLY A 437 6.47 -40.15 9.95
CA GLY A 437 5.73 -39.56 8.83
C GLY A 437 6.37 -38.28 8.32
N SER A 438 6.44 -38.13 7.00
CA SER A 438 6.81 -36.87 6.36
C SER A 438 5.87 -35.76 6.82
N ARG A 439 6.45 -34.63 7.23
CA ARG A 439 5.80 -33.43 7.78
C ARG A 439 4.98 -32.69 6.71
N HIS A 440 3.87 -33.28 6.26
CA HIS A 440 2.94 -32.61 5.35
C HIS A 440 2.00 -31.68 6.13
N SER A 441 2.45 -30.46 6.37
CA SER A 441 1.75 -29.39 7.10
C SER A 441 0.70 -28.63 6.26
N THR A 442 0.48 -28.96 4.97
CA THR A 442 -0.48 -28.23 4.14
C THR A 442 -1.92 -28.32 4.62
N ALA A 443 -2.24 -29.39 5.33
CA ALA A 443 -3.55 -29.64 5.91
C ALA A 443 -3.71 -29.05 7.33
N ASN A 444 -2.63 -28.48 7.90
CA ASN A 444 -2.71 -27.60 9.06
C ASN A 444 -2.99 -26.18 8.53
N ILE A 445 -4.27 -25.84 8.49
CA ILE A 445 -4.82 -24.60 7.93
C ILE A 445 -5.44 -23.71 9.00
N SER A 446 -5.56 -24.19 10.24
CA SER A 446 -6.11 -23.41 11.33
C SER A 446 -5.61 -23.89 12.69
N GLY A 447 -5.89 -23.10 13.72
CA GLY A 447 -5.48 -23.38 15.09
C GLY A 447 -6.11 -22.38 16.05
N ASP A 448 -5.60 -22.31 17.28
CA ASP A 448 -6.04 -21.28 18.22
C ASP A 448 -5.88 -19.90 17.57
N ASN A 449 -6.96 -19.11 17.59
CA ASN A 449 -7.01 -17.78 16.95
C ASN A 449 -6.91 -17.78 15.42
N GLY A 450 -7.24 -18.89 14.75
CA GLY A 450 -7.34 -18.96 13.29
C GLY A 450 -6.00 -18.97 12.55
N ILE A 451 -4.90 -19.18 13.28
CA ILE A 451 -3.56 -19.37 12.71
C ILE A 451 -3.20 -20.85 12.84
N PRO A 452 -2.70 -21.49 11.75
CA PRO A 452 -2.14 -22.83 11.80
C PRO A 452 -1.23 -23.05 13.02
N ASP A 453 -1.43 -24.13 13.76
CA ASP A 453 -0.71 -24.41 15.02
C ASP A 453 0.75 -24.88 14.78
N PHE A 454 1.51 -24.11 13.99
CA PHE A 454 2.86 -24.48 13.60
C PHE A 454 3.84 -24.29 14.76
N VAL A 455 4.01 -25.34 15.54
CA VAL A 455 5.25 -25.61 16.26
C VAL A 455 6.02 -26.60 15.39
N GLU A 456 7.27 -26.32 15.04
CA GLU A 456 8.10 -27.05 14.06
C GLU A 456 8.24 -28.57 14.33
N GLU A 457 7.78 -29.03 15.49
CA GLU A 457 7.73 -30.43 15.94
C GLU A 457 6.33 -30.95 16.36
N LYS A 458 5.29 -30.11 16.31
CA LYS A 458 3.93 -30.44 16.78
C LYS A 458 2.79 -29.84 15.94
N ALA A 459 3.03 -29.43 14.69
CA ALA A 459 1.93 -29.12 13.78
C ALA A 459 0.94 -30.29 13.80
N LYS A 460 -0.28 -30.05 14.27
CA LYS A 460 -1.29 -31.10 14.44
C LYS A 460 -2.45 -30.75 13.55
N ILE A 461 -2.83 -31.73 12.73
CA ILE A 461 -4.14 -31.67 12.09
C ILE A 461 -5.15 -32.05 13.17
N ASP A 462 -5.97 -31.09 13.57
CA ASP A 462 -6.91 -31.25 14.67
C ASP A 462 -8.34 -30.80 14.33
N PHE A 463 -9.14 -30.53 15.36
CA PHE A 463 -10.53 -30.13 15.17
C PHE A 463 -10.67 -28.73 14.54
N CYS A 464 -9.72 -27.83 14.76
CA CYS A 464 -9.72 -26.49 14.17
C CYS A 464 -9.57 -26.57 12.65
N ASP A 465 -8.66 -27.42 12.15
CA ASP A 465 -8.49 -27.65 10.71
C ASP A 465 -9.73 -28.26 10.07
N LEU A 466 -10.31 -29.27 10.72
CA LEU A 466 -11.52 -29.91 10.22
C LEU A 466 -12.70 -28.92 10.18
N ASN A 467 -12.80 -28.03 11.17
CA ASN A 467 -13.83 -27.01 11.18
C ASN A 467 -13.61 -25.97 10.06
N ALA A 468 -12.39 -25.47 9.88
CA ALA A 468 -12.05 -24.56 8.78
C ALA A 468 -12.34 -25.20 7.41
N PHE A 469 -11.99 -26.48 7.24
CA PHE A 469 -12.31 -27.26 6.05
C PHE A 469 -13.83 -27.37 5.81
N ALA A 470 -14.59 -27.70 6.85
CA ALA A 470 -16.04 -27.84 6.76
C ALA A 470 -16.74 -26.51 6.42
N GLU A 471 -16.24 -25.39 6.94
CA GLU A 471 -16.73 -24.05 6.62
C GLU A 471 -16.57 -23.73 5.13
N ASP A 472 -15.38 -23.95 4.58
CA ASP A 472 -15.11 -23.71 3.16
C ASP A 472 -15.87 -24.67 2.24
N TRP A 473 -15.95 -25.95 2.58
CA TRP A 473 -16.79 -26.90 1.85
C TRP A 473 -18.27 -26.47 1.87
N THR A 474 -18.79 -26.07 3.03
CA THR A 474 -20.18 -25.62 3.13
C THR A 474 -20.45 -24.36 2.29
N LYS A 475 -19.51 -23.41 2.26
CA LYS A 475 -19.60 -22.22 1.38
C LYS A 475 -19.66 -22.63 -0.09
N GLN A 476 -18.82 -23.57 -0.53
CA GLN A 476 -18.80 -24.09 -1.89
C GLN A 476 -20.12 -24.79 -2.28
N CYS A 477 -20.67 -25.65 -1.41
CA CYS A 477 -21.94 -26.30 -1.67
C CYS A 477 -23.09 -25.30 -1.85
N ARG A 478 -23.12 -24.20 -1.08
CA ARG A 478 -24.15 -23.16 -1.20
C ARG A 478 -24.05 -22.34 -2.49
N GLN A 479 -22.87 -22.26 -3.12
CA GLN A 479 -22.71 -21.59 -4.41
C GLN A 479 -23.31 -22.41 -5.56
N ILE A 480 -23.34 -23.75 -5.44
CA ILE A 480 -23.92 -24.64 -6.47
C ILE A 480 -25.47 -24.57 -6.49
N GLU A 481 -26.10 -24.18 -5.38
CA GLU A 481 -27.56 -24.09 -5.25
C GLU A 481 -28.17 -22.79 -5.79
N LYS A 482 -27.34 -21.79 -6.10
CA LYS A 482 -27.73 -20.51 -6.72
C LYS A 482 -27.53 -20.56 -8.22
#